data_AF-A0A645AXT6-F1
#
_entry.id   AF-A0A645AXT6-F1
#
_cell.length_a   1.000
_cell.length_b   1.000
_cell.length_c   1.000
_cell.angle_alpha   90.00
_cell.angle_beta   90.00
_cell.angle_gamma   90.00
#
_symmetry.space_group_name_H-M   'P 1'
#
loop_
_entity.id
_entity.type
_entity.pdbx_description
1 polymer ?
#
loop_
_entity_poly.entity_id
_entity_poly.type
_entity_poly.pdbx_seq_one_letter_code
_entity_poly.pdbx_strand_id
1 'polypeptide(L)'
;MLLEKKTVVSTATPYASTALLKQAVAAEKNAIGFVSVGFTDSTVKTLSLGNITPNNDTISSGAYSLSRSLYVFTKGKPSDAAAVFIDYLKSQVCQSEIVSAEGYISIR
;
A
#
# COMPACT_ATOMS: atom_id res chain seq x y z
N MET A 1 -7.18 -12.68 -0.47
CA MET A 1 -7.37 -11.57 0.50
C MET A 1 -7.18 -12.18 1.89
N LEU A 2 -6.30 -11.61 2.74
CA LEU A 2 -5.71 -12.20 3.96
C LEU A 2 -6.61 -13.09 4.83
N LEU A 3 -7.90 -12.78 4.92
CA LEU A 3 -8.86 -13.50 5.76
C LEU A 3 -9.68 -14.57 5.03
N GLU A 4 -9.43 -14.83 3.74
CA GLU A 4 -10.17 -15.84 2.96
C GLU A 4 -11.70 -15.66 2.99
N LYS A 5 -12.17 -14.40 3.01
CA LYS A 5 -13.59 -14.02 3.20
C LYS A 5 -14.17 -14.33 4.58
N LYS A 6 -13.35 -14.73 5.55
CA LYS A 6 -13.74 -14.83 6.97
C LYS A 6 -13.90 -13.43 7.56
N THR A 7 -14.82 -13.31 8.52
CA THR A 7 -15.05 -12.07 9.27
C THR A 7 -13.88 -11.79 10.20
N VAL A 8 -13.56 -10.51 10.38
CA VAL A 8 -12.66 -10.08 11.45
C VAL A 8 -13.30 -10.45 12.80
N VAL A 9 -12.49 -10.94 13.75
CA VAL A 9 -12.98 -11.25 15.10
C VAL A 9 -13.60 -10.02 15.76
N SER A 10 -14.70 -10.19 16.50
CA SER A 10 -15.43 -9.08 17.13
C SER A 10 -14.61 -8.31 18.18
N THR A 11 -13.51 -8.90 18.65
CA THR A 11 -12.59 -8.31 19.61
C THR A 11 -11.52 -7.43 18.96
N ALA A 12 -11.45 -7.36 17.63
CA ALA A 12 -10.50 -6.49 16.95
C ALA A 12 -10.95 -5.02 17.03
N THR A 13 -10.08 -4.15 17.54
CA THR A 13 -10.34 -2.72 17.62
C THR A 13 -10.16 -2.06 16.24
N PRO A 14 -11.20 -1.39 15.69
CA PRO A 14 -11.07 -0.66 14.44
C PRO A 14 -10.37 0.70 14.66
N TYR A 15 -9.59 1.13 13.67
CA TYR A 15 -8.96 2.46 13.63
C TYR A 15 -9.36 3.20 12.35
N ALA A 16 -9.59 4.50 12.46
CA ALA A 16 -10.09 5.32 11.35
C ALA A 16 -9.01 5.67 10.31
N SER A 17 -7.73 5.45 10.61
CA SER A 17 -6.63 5.77 9.71
C SER A 17 -5.42 4.87 9.93
N THR A 18 -4.56 4.79 8.91
CA THR A 18 -3.24 4.13 8.98
C THR A 18 -2.38 4.72 10.11
N ALA A 19 -2.43 6.04 10.31
CA ALA A 19 -1.66 6.72 11.34
C ALA A 19 -2.10 6.32 12.76
N LEU A 20 -3.41 6.29 13.01
CA LEU A 20 -3.96 5.86 14.30
C LEU A 20 -3.69 4.38 14.57
N LEU A 21 -3.84 3.52 13.55
CA LEU A 21 -3.50 2.10 13.67
C LEU A 21 -2.02 1.91 14.01
N LYS A 22 -1.11 2.62 13.32
CA LYS A 22 0.33 2.54 13.58
C LYS A 22 0.67 3.00 14.99
N GLN A 23 0.11 4.12 15.44
CA GLN A 23 0.30 4.64 16.79
C GLN A 23 -0.15 3.62 17.85
N ALA A 24 -1.30 3.00 17.67
CA ALA A 24 -1.80 1.99 18.58
C ALA A 24 -0.90 0.73 18.62
N VAL A 25 -0.44 0.27 17.46
CA VAL A 25 0.49 -0.87 17.38
C VAL A 25 1.84 -0.55 18.04
N ALA A 26 2.34 0.68 17.88
CA ALA A 26 3.57 1.11 18.53
C ALA A 26 3.45 1.22 20.05
N ALA A 27 2.26 1.55 20.57
CA ALA A 27 2.00 1.69 22.00
C ALA A 27 1.79 0.35 22.72
N GLU A 28 1.31 -0.68 22.01
CA GLU A 28 0.90 -1.96 22.60
C GLU A 28 1.74 -3.14 22.09
N LYS A 29 2.62 -3.67 22.95
CA LYS A 29 3.60 -4.71 22.61
C LYS A 29 3.01 -5.96 21.93
N ASN A 30 1.77 -6.30 22.25
CA ASN A 30 1.08 -7.50 21.76
C ASN A 30 0.11 -7.21 20.60
N ALA A 31 0.05 -5.97 20.11
CA ALA A 31 -0.86 -5.59 19.04
C ALA A 31 -0.31 -5.98 17.66
N ILE A 32 -1.22 -6.25 16.73
CA ILE A 32 -0.92 -6.49 15.32
C ILE A 32 -1.93 -5.76 14.45
N GLY A 33 -1.46 -5.21 13.34
CA GLY A 33 -2.29 -4.49 12.36
C GLY A 33 -1.72 -4.62 10.96
N PHE A 34 -2.49 -4.18 9.97
CA PHE A 34 -2.08 -4.14 8.57
C PHE A 34 -2.04 -2.69 8.09
N VAL A 35 -0.92 -2.29 7.48
CA VAL A 35 -0.71 -0.95 6.92
C VAL A 35 -0.06 -1.07 5.54
N SER A 36 -0.13 -0.02 4.74
CA SER A 36 0.65 0.09 3.50
C SER A 36 2.15 0.14 3.82
N VAL A 37 2.98 -0.56 3.05
CA VAL A 37 4.44 -0.67 3.30
C VAL A 37 5.14 0.69 3.42
N GLY A 38 4.75 1.67 2.59
CA GLY A 38 5.30 3.04 2.61
C GLY A 38 5.03 3.82 3.90
N PHE A 39 4.16 3.32 4.79
CA PHE A 39 3.85 3.96 6.07
C PHE A 39 4.55 3.28 7.26
N THR A 40 5.32 2.22 7.01
CA THR A 40 6.14 1.56 8.03
C THR A 40 7.43 2.34 8.27
N ASP A 41 7.87 2.36 9.52
CA ASP A 41 9.11 3.00 9.97
C ASP A 41 9.64 2.27 11.21
N SER A 42 10.65 2.82 11.88
CA SER A 42 11.25 2.22 13.08
C SER A 42 10.33 2.16 14.30
N THR A 43 9.16 2.79 14.28
CA THR A 43 8.20 2.76 15.41
C THR A 43 7.41 1.44 15.48
N VAL A 44 7.41 0.65 14.40
CA VAL A 44 6.71 -0.63 14.31
C VAL A 44 7.58 -1.70 13.66
N LYS A 45 7.35 -2.97 13.99
CA LYS A 45 8.04 -4.09 13.37
C LYS A 45 7.27 -4.60 12.15
N THR A 46 7.83 -4.42 10.96
CA THR A 46 7.31 -5.04 9.74
C THR A 46 7.60 -6.55 9.74
N LEU A 47 6.57 -7.35 9.43
CA LEU A 47 6.67 -8.81 9.39
C LEU A 47 6.84 -9.33 7.96
N SER A 48 7.71 -10.31 7.78
CA SER A 48 7.84 -11.07 6.53
C SER A 48 6.69 -12.07 6.40
N LEU A 49 6.22 -12.29 5.18
CA LEU A 49 5.24 -13.33 4.88
C LEU A 49 5.93 -14.45 4.09
N GLY A 50 5.90 -15.68 4.61
CA GLY A 50 6.55 -16.82 3.94
C GLY A 50 8.06 -16.59 3.72
N ASN A 51 8.73 -15.96 4.68
CA ASN A 51 10.14 -15.52 4.61
C ASN A 51 10.45 -14.44 3.56
N ILE A 52 9.42 -13.81 2.96
CA ILE A 52 9.57 -12.70 2.03
C ILE A 52 9.27 -11.40 2.76
N THR A 53 10.28 -10.53 2.87
CA THR A 53 10.15 -9.20 3.48
C THR A 53 9.53 -8.23 2.47
N PRO A 54 8.48 -7.47 2.84
CA PRO A 54 7.90 -6.48 1.94
C PRO A 54 8.86 -5.31 1.72
N ASN A 55 9.30 -5.12 0.48
CA ASN A 55 10.09 -3.98 0.02
C ASN A 55 9.83 -3.74 -1.48
N ASN A 56 10.40 -2.68 -2.04
CA ASN A 56 10.18 -2.32 -3.44
C ASN A 56 10.52 -3.47 -4.40
N ASP A 57 11.66 -4.14 -4.21
CA ASP A 57 12.12 -5.20 -5.12
C ASP A 57 11.22 -6.45 -5.08
N THR A 58 10.86 -6.90 -3.87
CA THR A 58 10.01 -8.07 -3.68
C THR A 58 8.57 -7.82 -4.11
N ILE A 59 8.08 -6.59 -3.98
CA ILE A 59 6.74 -6.23 -4.44
C ILE A 59 6.71 -6.08 -5.97
N SER A 60 7.68 -5.38 -6.57
CA SER A 60 7.75 -5.20 -8.03
C SER A 60 7.99 -6.50 -8.79
N SER A 61 8.75 -7.44 -8.21
CA SER A 61 8.95 -8.78 -8.76
C SER A 61 7.75 -9.71 -8.57
N GLY A 62 6.78 -9.34 -7.74
CA GLY A 62 5.64 -10.18 -7.37
C GLY A 62 5.96 -11.28 -6.35
N ALA A 63 7.19 -11.36 -5.85
CA ALA A 63 7.58 -12.30 -4.80
C ALA A 63 6.78 -12.05 -3.51
N TYR A 64 6.57 -10.79 -3.13
CA TYR A 64 5.68 -10.43 -2.03
C TYR A 64 4.23 -10.38 -2.52
N SER A 65 3.46 -11.41 -2.15
CA SER A 65 2.12 -11.66 -2.68
C SER A 65 1.01 -10.73 -2.16
N LEU A 66 1.25 -9.99 -1.08
CA LEU A 66 0.28 -9.06 -0.49
C LEU A 66 0.49 -7.63 -1.01
N SER A 67 0.51 -7.47 -2.33
CA SER A 67 0.55 -6.18 -3.01
C SER A 67 -0.68 -6.01 -3.91
N ARG A 68 -0.96 -4.77 -4.30
CA ARG A 68 -2.02 -4.45 -5.27
C ARG A 68 -1.61 -3.27 -6.12
N SER A 69 -1.96 -3.31 -7.40
CA SER A 69 -1.86 -2.14 -8.26
C SER A 69 -2.92 -1.11 -7.89
N LEU A 70 -2.57 0.17 -8.03
CA LEU A 70 -3.53 1.26 -7.99
C LEU A 70 -4.02 1.51 -9.42
N TYR A 71 -5.33 1.45 -9.61
CA TYR A 71 -5.94 1.58 -10.93
C TYR A 71 -6.65 2.92 -11.06
N VAL A 72 -6.49 3.52 -12.23
CA VAL A 72 -7.32 4.64 -12.68
C VAL A 72 -8.31 4.08 -13.68
N PHE A 73 -9.60 4.33 -13.46
CA PHE A 73 -10.66 3.82 -14.31
C PHE A 73 -11.34 4.96 -15.06
N THR A 74 -11.59 4.74 -16.35
CA THR A 74 -12.40 5.62 -17.19
C THR A 74 -13.52 4.82 -17.84
N LYS A 75 -14.67 5.48 -18.08
CA LYS A 75 -15.74 4.88 -18.86
C LYS A 75 -15.39 4.98 -20.34
N GLY A 76 -14.86 3.89 -20.90
CA GLY A 76 -14.36 3.87 -22.28
C GLY A 76 -13.00 4.56 -22.42
N LYS A 77 -12.62 4.88 -23.68
CA LYS A 77 -11.33 5.53 -23.98
C LYS A 77 -11.33 6.97 -23.45
N PRO A 78 -10.34 7.39 -22.64
CA PRO A 78 -10.24 8.77 -22.18
C PRO A 78 -9.96 9.72 -23.34
N SER A 79 -10.52 10.93 -23.27
CA SER A 79 -10.23 12.06 -24.17
C SER A 79 -9.87 13.31 -23.38
N ASP A 80 -9.38 14.32 -24.08
CA ASP A 80 -9.16 15.67 -23.57
C ASP A 80 -8.34 15.69 -22.26
N ALA A 81 -8.79 16.44 -21.26
CA ALA A 81 -8.11 16.58 -19.98
C ALA A 81 -7.91 15.23 -19.26
N ALA A 82 -8.81 14.26 -19.42
CA ALA A 82 -8.67 12.95 -18.78
C ALA A 82 -7.51 12.15 -19.39
N ALA A 83 -7.34 12.19 -20.72
CA ALA A 83 -6.22 11.53 -21.38
C ALA A 83 -4.88 12.18 -20.97
N VAL A 84 -4.81 13.51 -20.98
CA VAL A 84 -3.62 14.27 -20.56
C VAL A 84 -3.25 13.95 -19.11
N PHE A 85 -4.23 13.88 -18.22
CA PHE A 85 -3.99 13.56 -16.82
C PHE A 85 -3.48 12.12 -16.63
N ILE A 86 -4.05 11.14 -17.32
CA ILE A 86 -3.59 9.75 -17.27
C ILE A 86 -2.16 9.61 -17.80
N ASP A 87 -1.82 10.32 -18.88
CA ASP A 87 -0.46 10.33 -19.42
C ASP A 87 0.52 11.00 -18.44
N TYR A 88 0.10 12.07 -17.77
CA TYR A 88 0.87 12.69 -16.69
C TYR A 88 1.11 11.72 -15.53
N LEU A 89 0.08 11.02 -15.05
CA LEU A 89 0.22 10.00 -14.00
C LEU A 89 1.24 8.94 -14.40
N LYS A 90 1.29 8.55 -15.68
CA LYS A 90 2.27 7.59 -16.21
C LYS A 90 3.62 8.20 -16.53
N SER A 91 3.82 9.50 -16.44
CA SER A 91 5.08 10.17 -16.83
C SER A 91 6.22 9.83 -15.88
N GLN A 92 7.47 9.96 -16.34
CA GLN A 92 8.65 9.76 -15.49
C GLN A 92 8.61 10.68 -14.26
N VAL A 93 8.31 11.96 -14.48
CA VAL A 93 8.25 12.99 -13.42
C VAL A 93 7.26 12.58 -12.33
N CYS A 94 6.02 12.24 -12.70
CA CYS A 94 5.02 11.84 -11.70
C CYS A 94 5.44 10.57 -10.94
N GLN A 95 5.98 9.57 -11.64
CA GLN A 95 6.37 8.30 -11.03
C GLN A 95 7.58 8.43 -10.08
N SER A 96 8.59 9.22 -10.45
CA SER A 96 9.79 9.39 -9.63
C SER A 96 9.61 10.43 -8.51
N GLU A 97 8.94 11.55 -8.78
CA GLU A 97 8.90 12.68 -7.84
C GLU A 97 7.67 12.66 -6.93
N ILE A 98 6.54 12.11 -7.38
CA ILE A 98 5.28 12.13 -6.61
C ILE A 98 4.98 10.74 -6.06
N VAL A 99 4.85 9.73 -6.93
CA VAL A 99 4.45 8.37 -6.51
C VAL A 99 5.43 7.81 -5.47
N SER A 100 6.74 7.94 -5.73
CA SER A 100 7.76 7.44 -4.83
C SER A 100 7.85 8.25 -3.52
N ALA A 101 7.66 9.58 -3.58
CA ALA A 101 7.66 10.45 -2.40
C ALA A 101 6.49 10.17 -1.45
N GLU A 102 5.34 9.78 -2.01
CA GLU A 102 4.16 9.37 -1.24
C GLU A 102 4.24 7.91 -0.73
N GLY A 103 5.38 7.23 -0.91
CA GLY A 103 5.61 5.88 -0.40
C GLY A 103 4.97 4.76 -1.23
N TYR A 104 4.62 5.04 -2.50
CA TYR A 104 4.16 4.04 -3.45
C TYR A 104 5.30 3.55 -4.35
N ILE A 105 5.06 2.43 -5.02
CA ILE A 105 6.03 1.81 -5.93
C ILE A 105 5.71 2.26 -7.36
N SER A 106 6.72 2.84 -8.00
CA SER A 106 6.68 3.27 -9.40
C SER A 106 6.36 2.10 -10.34
N ILE A 107 5.58 2.37 -11.38
CA ILE A 107 5.36 1.43 -12.51
C ILE A 107 6.42 1.57 -13.61
N ARG A 108 7.41 2.44 -13.41
CA ARG A 108 8.57 2.66 -14.27
C ARG A 108 9.87 2.27 -13.57
#